data_AF-A0A822BG08-F1
#
_entry.id   AF-A0A822BG08-F1
#
_cell.length_a   1.000
_cell.length_b   1.000
_cell.length_c   1.000
_cell.angle_alpha   90.00
_cell.angle_beta   90.00
_cell.angle_gamma   90.00
#
_symmetry.space_group_name_H-M   'P 1'
#
loop_
_entity.id
_entity.type
_entity.pdbx_description
1 polymer ?
#
loop_
_entity_poly.entity_id
_entity_poly.type
_entity_poly.pdbx_seq_one_letter_code
_entity_poly.pdbx_strand_id
1 'polypeptide(L)'
;MDELTLENVLRRCGDFGRYQWIHFFFLCIINFSSGITGFYYVFGLAEPAFRCRLPSNIWSDDDQYKSINANHQALIDAYLLPSSKCENINGTSCQNFVYDRSVYGRTFTEEANFICSNAMKKTWLSTVYQIGTFTVLVTGPISDRIGRRRILQILSLGLYIITGITQVLLQFVKMDVNT
;
A
#
# COMPACT_ATOMS: atom_id res chain seq x y z
N MET A 1 -54.23 -16.25 7.87
CA MET A 1 -52.87 -16.34 7.33
C MET A 1 -52.20 -15.05 7.73
N ASP A 2 -51.54 -15.03 8.89
CA ASP A 2 -50.90 -13.81 9.38
C ASP A 2 -49.77 -13.45 8.41
N GLU A 3 -49.87 -12.27 7.80
CA GLU A 3 -48.76 -11.72 7.04
C GLU A 3 -47.56 -11.59 7.98
N LEU A 4 -46.50 -12.32 7.65
CA LEU A 4 -45.19 -12.24 8.28
C LEU A 4 -44.55 -10.88 7.94
N THR A 5 -45.17 -9.80 8.44
CA THR A 5 -44.72 -8.43 8.27
C THR A 5 -43.39 -8.26 8.97
N LEU A 6 -42.40 -7.73 8.24
CA LEU A 6 -41.03 -7.50 8.72
C LEU A 6 -41.01 -6.76 10.07
N GLU A 7 -41.97 -5.88 10.27
CA GLU A 7 -42.16 -5.12 11.51
C GLU A 7 -42.43 -6.01 12.73
N ASN A 8 -43.27 -7.05 12.59
CA ASN A 8 -43.52 -8.03 13.66
C ASN A 8 -42.29 -8.88 13.97
N VAL A 9 -41.47 -9.20 12.95
CA VAL A 9 -40.19 -9.92 13.14
C VAL A 9 -39.18 -9.04 13.87
N LEU A 10 -39.06 -7.77 13.48
CA LEU A 10 -38.16 -6.81 14.14
C LEU A 10 -38.58 -6.55 15.59
N ARG A 11 -39.88 -6.41 15.86
CA ARG A 11 -40.41 -6.23 17.22
C ARG A 11 -40.18 -7.46 18.11
N ARG A 12 -40.18 -8.68 17.52
CA ARG A 12 -39.85 -9.94 18.21
C ARG A 12 -38.36 -10.09 18.48
N CYS A 13 -37.50 -9.49 17.66
CA CYS A 13 -36.05 -9.59 17.78
C CYS A 13 -35.46 -8.77 18.95
N GLY A 14 -36.25 -7.87 19.54
CA GLY A 14 -35.89 -7.08 20.72
C GLY A 14 -35.05 -5.84 20.41
N ASP A 15 -35.18 -4.81 21.25
CA ASP A 15 -34.41 -3.57 21.15
C ASP A 15 -32.90 -3.83 21.34
N PHE A 16 -32.07 -3.03 20.67
CA PHE A 16 -30.61 -3.17 20.75
C PHE A 16 -30.11 -2.96 22.18
N GLY A 17 -29.71 -4.06 22.84
CA GLY A 17 -29.13 -4.01 24.18
C GLY A 17 -27.73 -3.40 24.19
N ARG A 18 -27.25 -2.96 25.37
CA ARG A 18 -25.89 -2.39 25.56
C ARG A 18 -24.78 -3.28 24.97
N TYR A 19 -24.92 -4.60 25.07
CA TYR A 19 -23.94 -5.56 24.56
C TYR A 19 -23.87 -5.59 23.02
N GLN A 20 -25.01 -5.46 22.33
CA GLN A 20 -25.04 -5.41 20.86
C GLN A 20 -24.40 -4.12 20.33
N TRP A 21 -24.61 -2.98 21.00
CA TRP A 21 -23.94 -1.73 20.65
C TRP A 21 -22.42 -1.80 20.79
N ILE A 22 -21.93 -2.40 21.88
CA ILE A 22 -20.49 -2.62 22.08
C ILE A 22 -19.93 -3.50 20.94
N HIS A 23 -20.62 -4.60 20.60
CA HIS A 23 -20.19 -5.47 19.49
C HIS A 23 -20.20 -4.75 18.14
N PHE A 24 -21.23 -3.96 17.87
CA PHE A 24 -21.32 -3.17 16.66
C PHE A 24 -20.16 -2.17 16.54
N PHE A 25 -19.84 -1.46 17.62
CA PHE A 25 -18.71 -0.54 17.67
C PHE A 25 -17.37 -1.23 17.35
N PHE A 26 -17.11 -2.40 17.92
CA PHE A 26 -15.90 -3.18 17.58
C PHE A 26 -15.87 -3.61 16.11
N LEU A 27 -17.01 -4.00 15.53
CA LEU A 27 -17.09 -4.31 14.11
C LEU A 27 -16.79 -3.06 13.25
N CYS A 28 -17.28 -1.88 13.63
CA CYS A 28 -16.98 -0.63 12.94
C CYS A 28 -15.49 -0.29 12.98
N ILE A 29 -14.81 -0.48 14.12
CA ILE A 29 -13.36 -0.25 14.23
C ILE A 29 -12.58 -1.13 13.25
N ILE A 30 -12.91 -2.42 13.16
CA ILE A 30 -12.23 -3.36 12.26
C ILE A 30 -12.42 -2.93 10.80
N ASN A 31 -13.63 -2.53 10.43
CA ASN A 31 -13.92 -2.04 9.07
C ASN A 31 -13.22 -0.72 8.77
N PHE A 32 -13.13 0.18 9.74
CA PHE A 32 -12.43 1.46 9.61
C PHE A 32 -10.92 1.26 9.41
N SER A 33 -10.32 0.34 10.17
CA SER A 33 -8.91 -0.02 10.00
C SER A 33 -8.60 -0.50 8.58
N SER A 34 -9.49 -1.31 7.98
CA SER A 34 -9.35 -1.74 6.59
C SER A 34 -9.36 -0.56 5.62
N GLY A 35 -10.25 0.41 5.82
CA GLY A 35 -10.30 1.64 5.04
C GLY A 35 -9.00 2.46 5.11
N ILE A 36 -8.42 2.60 6.32
CA ILE A 36 -7.14 3.30 6.50
C ILE A 36 -6.02 2.61 5.71
N THR A 37 -5.95 1.28 5.75
CA THR A 37 -4.90 0.56 5.01
C THR A 37 -5.00 0.76 3.50
N GLY A 38 -6.21 0.81 2.96
CA GLY A 38 -6.40 1.11 1.54
C GLY A 38 -6.03 2.55 1.17
N PHE A 39 -6.33 3.51 2.04
CA PHE A 39 -5.90 4.89 1.86
C PHE A 39 -4.37 5.00 1.88
N TYR A 40 -3.73 4.44 2.90
CA TYR A 40 -2.26 4.42 3.03
C TYR A 40 -1.59 3.78 1.81
N TYR A 41 -2.13 2.65 1.34
CA TYR A 41 -1.60 1.94 0.17
C TYR A 41 -1.49 2.84 -1.08
N VAL A 42 -2.51 3.68 -1.34
CA VAL A 42 -2.52 4.58 -2.52
C VAL A 42 -1.39 5.62 -2.45
N PHE A 43 -1.16 6.23 -1.29
CA PHE A 43 -0.11 7.24 -1.14
C PHE A 43 1.29 6.61 -0.98
N GLY A 44 1.39 5.47 -0.31
CA GLY A 44 2.65 4.76 -0.11
C GLY A 44 3.24 4.23 -1.42
N LEU A 45 2.39 3.85 -2.38
CA LEU A 45 2.83 3.37 -3.70
C LEU A 45 2.73 4.43 -4.81
N ALA A 46 2.42 5.68 -4.45
CA ALA A 46 2.54 6.79 -5.37
C ALA A 46 4.00 6.89 -5.85
N GLU A 47 4.16 7.12 -7.15
CA GLU A 47 5.47 7.34 -7.76
C GLU A 47 5.77 8.83 -7.73
N PRO A 48 6.69 9.29 -6.87
CA PRO A 48 7.14 10.67 -6.93
C PRO A 48 7.91 10.90 -8.23
N ALA A 49 7.96 12.16 -8.68
CA ALA A 49 8.89 12.52 -9.73
C ALA A 49 10.32 12.22 -9.29
N PHE A 50 11.09 11.57 -10.14
CA PHE A 50 12.45 11.17 -9.86
C PHE A 50 13.38 11.54 -11.01
N ARG A 51 14.66 11.65 -10.68
CA ARG A 51 15.76 11.79 -11.63
C ARG A 51 16.98 11.02 -11.14
N CYS A 52 17.92 10.73 -12.02
CA CYS A 52 19.19 10.16 -11.65
C CYS A 52 20.01 11.13 -10.79
N ARG A 53 20.70 10.59 -9.78
CA ARG A 53 21.66 11.35 -8.99
C ARG A 53 22.89 11.65 -9.85
N LEU A 54 23.34 12.91 -9.83
CA LEU A 54 24.59 13.27 -10.49
C LEU A 54 25.78 12.59 -9.80
N PRO A 55 26.81 12.17 -10.55
CA PRO A 55 28.01 11.61 -9.96
C PRO A 55 28.79 12.70 -9.20
N SER A 56 29.46 12.30 -8.12
CA SER A 56 30.13 13.20 -7.17
C SER A 56 31.27 14.04 -7.76
N ASN A 57 31.76 13.67 -8.95
CA ASN A 57 32.75 14.42 -9.72
C ASN A 57 32.17 15.66 -10.43
N ILE A 58 30.87 15.66 -10.75
CA ILE A 58 30.18 16.79 -11.39
C ILE A 58 29.56 17.67 -10.30
N TRP A 59 28.88 17.06 -9.34
CA TRP A 59 28.24 17.76 -8.24
C TRP A 59 28.37 16.96 -6.94
N SER A 60 28.99 17.56 -5.92
CA SER A 60 29.41 16.84 -4.71
C SER A 60 28.25 16.43 -3.80
N ASP A 61 27.11 17.14 -3.85
CA ASP A 61 25.99 16.91 -2.93
C ASP A 61 24.63 17.08 -3.62
N ASP A 62 24.16 16.02 -4.29
CA ASP A 62 22.93 16.00 -5.08
C ASP A 62 21.78 15.30 -4.33
N ASP A 63 21.39 15.86 -3.19
CA ASP A 63 20.38 15.29 -2.30
C ASP A 63 18.96 15.82 -2.58
N GLN A 64 18.85 16.93 -3.32
CA GLN A 64 17.58 17.61 -3.58
C GLN A 64 17.14 17.46 -5.02
N TYR A 65 15.86 17.16 -5.23
CA TYR A 65 15.31 17.04 -6.58
C TYR A 65 15.38 18.35 -7.37
N LYS A 66 15.06 19.48 -6.71
CA LYS A 66 15.09 20.82 -7.33
C LYS A 66 16.52 21.29 -7.51
N SER A 67 16.78 21.97 -8.64
CA SER A 67 18.06 22.63 -8.87
C SER A 67 18.26 23.75 -7.84
N ILE A 68 19.46 23.77 -7.23
CA ILE A 68 19.84 24.80 -6.26
C ILE A 68 20.18 26.11 -6.98
N ASN A 69 20.85 26.00 -8.13
CA ASN A 69 21.36 27.12 -8.93
C ASN A 69 21.08 26.91 -10.43
N ALA A 70 21.16 27.98 -11.22
CA ALA A 70 21.03 27.90 -12.68
C ALA A 70 22.08 26.98 -13.33
N ASN A 71 23.31 26.97 -12.80
CA ASN A 71 24.37 26.07 -13.27
C ASN A 71 24.04 24.60 -12.99
N HIS A 72 23.39 24.31 -11.86
CA HIS A 72 22.95 22.96 -11.53
C HIS A 72 21.87 22.50 -12.52
N GLN A 73 20.92 23.37 -12.85
CA GLN A 73 19.91 23.04 -13.85
C GLN A 73 20.52 22.73 -15.24
N ALA A 74 21.50 23.52 -15.69
CA ALA A 74 22.19 23.26 -16.96
C ALA A 74 22.94 21.91 -16.96
N LEU A 75 23.49 21.49 -15.83
CA LEU A 75 24.17 20.19 -15.69
C LEU A 75 23.18 19.02 -15.69
N ILE A 76 22.02 19.19 -15.07
CA ILE A 76 20.92 18.21 -15.10
C ILE A 76 20.48 18.01 -16.56
N ASP A 77 20.19 19.10 -17.27
CA ASP A 77 19.72 19.05 -18.66
C ASP A 77 20.77 18.48 -19.63
N ALA A 78 22.06 18.64 -19.31
CA ALA A 78 23.16 18.07 -20.09
C ALA A 78 23.39 16.57 -19.83
N TYR A 79 23.05 16.07 -18.63
CA TYR A 79 23.36 14.70 -18.21
C TYR A 79 22.17 13.73 -18.34
N LEU A 80 20.94 14.22 -18.21
CA LEU A 80 19.72 13.43 -18.27
C LEU A 80 19.10 13.46 -19.67
N LEU A 81 18.69 12.30 -20.19
CA LEU A 81 17.87 12.28 -21.41
C LEU A 81 16.46 12.77 -21.11
N PRO A 82 15.87 13.60 -21.99
CA PRO A 82 14.46 13.94 -21.90
C PRO A 82 13.53 12.76 -22.24
N SER A 83 14.02 11.75 -22.98
CA SER A 83 13.23 10.59 -23.44
C SER A 83 13.12 9.45 -22.43
N SER A 84 14.13 9.24 -21.58
CA SER A 84 14.15 8.16 -20.58
C SER A 84 14.75 8.64 -19.25
N LYS A 85 13.92 8.74 -18.21
CA LYS A 85 14.33 9.15 -16.84
C LYS A 85 15.18 8.12 -16.11
N CYS A 86 15.32 6.93 -16.70
CA CYS A 86 15.98 5.76 -16.14
C CYS A 86 17.42 5.60 -16.64
N GLU A 87 17.79 6.37 -17.67
CA GLU A 87 19.07 6.26 -18.35
C GLU A 87 19.72 7.65 -18.44
N ASN A 88 21.05 7.66 -18.36
CA ASN A 88 21.84 8.85 -18.64
C ASN A 88 22.09 8.98 -20.14
N ILE A 89 22.52 10.16 -20.63
CA ILE A 89 22.79 10.44 -22.06
C ILE A 89 23.63 9.38 -22.80
N ASN A 90 24.45 8.61 -22.08
CA ASN A 90 25.27 7.53 -22.62
C ASN A 90 24.51 6.18 -22.74
N GLY A 91 23.21 6.13 -22.46
CA GLY A 91 22.40 4.91 -22.42
C GLY A 91 22.66 4.00 -21.23
N THR A 92 23.33 4.50 -20.17
CA THR A 92 23.62 3.71 -18.97
C THR A 92 22.49 3.84 -17.95
N SER A 93 22.04 2.70 -17.41
CA SER A 93 21.04 2.65 -16.34
C SER A 93 21.57 3.27 -15.05
N CYS A 94 20.77 4.14 -14.44
CA CYS A 94 21.12 4.78 -13.18
C CYS A 94 20.94 3.82 -11.99
N GLN A 95 21.89 3.83 -11.05
CA GLN A 95 21.79 3.06 -9.80
C GLN A 95 21.21 3.90 -8.65
N ASN A 96 21.54 5.19 -8.61
CA ASN A 96 21.12 6.11 -7.55
C ASN A 96 20.14 7.15 -8.10
N PHE A 97 19.07 7.41 -7.35
CA PHE A 97 17.98 8.29 -7.74
C PHE A 97 17.72 9.36 -6.69
N VAL A 98 17.25 10.51 -7.15
CA VAL A 98 16.81 11.64 -6.32
C VAL A 98 15.33 11.88 -6.57
N TYR A 99 14.56 11.92 -5.50
CA TYR A 99 13.09 11.97 -5.52
C TYR A 99 12.53 13.31 -5.08
N ASP A 100 11.44 13.76 -5.71
CA ASP A 100 10.69 14.93 -5.28
C ASP A 100 9.75 14.58 -4.12
N ARG A 101 10.05 15.12 -2.94
CA ARG A 101 9.27 14.91 -1.72
C ARG A 101 8.24 16.00 -1.44
N SER A 102 8.07 16.98 -2.34
CA SER A 102 7.18 18.13 -2.10
C SER A 102 5.69 17.78 -2.06
N VAL A 103 5.27 16.74 -2.78
CA VAL A 103 3.84 16.33 -2.88
C VAL A 103 3.51 15.18 -1.94
N TYR A 104 4.29 14.10 -1.96
CA TYR A 104 3.95 12.83 -1.28
C TYR A 104 4.82 12.51 -0.07
N GLY A 105 5.81 13.35 0.28
CA GLY A 105 6.80 13.03 1.31
C GLY A 105 7.65 11.82 0.93
N ARG A 106 8.06 11.02 1.93
CA ARG A 106 8.75 9.73 1.70
C ARG A 106 7.72 8.66 1.41
N THR A 107 7.83 8.01 0.25
CA THR A 107 6.95 6.92 -0.14
C THR A 107 7.70 5.59 -0.14
N PHE A 108 6.95 4.49 -0.02
CA PHE A 108 7.52 3.14 -0.05
C PHE A 108 8.16 2.81 -1.41
N THR A 109 7.68 3.44 -2.48
CA THR A 109 8.23 3.28 -3.83
C THR A 109 9.63 3.87 -3.96
N GLU A 110 9.88 5.00 -3.28
CA GLU A 110 11.21 5.62 -3.18
C GLU A 110 12.16 4.76 -2.34
N GLU A 111 11.74 4.36 -1.14
CA GLU A 111 12.61 3.62 -0.21
C GLU A 111 13.08 2.26 -0.76
N ALA A 112 12.23 1.59 -1.55
CA ALA A 112 12.54 0.30 -2.15
C ALA A 112 12.96 0.37 -3.63
N ASN A 113 13.11 1.57 -4.21
CA ASN A 113 13.50 1.81 -5.61
C ASN A 113 12.73 0.93 -6.63
N PHE A 114 11.39 0.93 -6.58
CA PHE A 114 10.55 0.14 -7.50
C PHE A 114 10.32 0.79 -8.87
N ILE A 115 11.39 1.27 -9.47
CA ILE A 115 11.34 2.12 -10.65
C ILE A 115 12.17 1.49 -11.76
N CYS A 116 11.90 1.87 -13.01
CA CYS A 116 12.63 1.39 -14.19
C CYS A 116 12.59 -0.15 -14.27
N SER A 117 13.73 -0.83 -14.08
CA SER A 117 13.83 -2.29 -14.09
C SER A 117 12.95 -2.96 -13.03
N ASN A 118 12.75 -2.31 -11.88
CA ASN A 118 11.97 -2.85 -10.77
C ASN A 118 10.49 -2.44 -10.78
N ALA A 119 10.01 -1.77 -11.84
CA ALA A 119 8.61 -1.33 -11.94
C ALA A 119 7.62 -2.50 -11.81
N MET A 120 7.98 -3.69 -12.29
CA MET A 120 7.15 -4.88 -12.14
C MET A 120 6.93 -5.28 -10.69
N LYS A 121 7.87 -5.02 -9.77
CA LYS A 121 7.71 -5.33 -8.35
C LYS A 121 6.58 -4.49 -7.74
N LYS A 122 6.49 -3.21 -8.11
CA LYS A 122 5.38 -2.34 -7.74
C LYS A 122 4.05 -2.84 -8.30
N THR A 123 4.02 -3.25 -9.57
CA THR A 123 2.81 -3.84 -10.17
C THR A 123 2.37 -5.11 -9.43
N TRP A 124 3.30 -5.99 -9.08
CA TRP A 124 3.02 -7.18 -8.28
C TRP A 124 2.41 -6.84 -6.92
N LEU A 125 2.94 -5.84 -6.21
CA LEU A 125 2.36 -5.37 -4.95
C LEU A 125 0.90 -4.91 -5.11
N SER A 126 0.57 -4.25 -6.22
CA SER A 126 -0.80 -3.85 -6.55
C SER A 126 -1.71 -5.02 -6.88
N THR A 127 -1.24 -5.94 -7.70
CA THR A 127 -2.00 -7.13 -8.04
C THR A 127 -2.31 -7.96 -6.79
N VAL A 128 -1.33 -8.18 -5.90
CA VAL A 128 -1.54 -8.92 -4.65
C VAL A 128 -2.54 -8.22 -3.74
N TYR A 129 -2.45 -6.89 -3.60
CA TYR A 129 -3.39 -6.10 -2.81
C TYR A 129 -4.83 -6.21 -3.34
N GLN A 130 -5.01 -6.11 -4.66
CA GLN A 130 -6.33 -6.22 -5.27
C GLN A 130 -6.88 -7.64 -5.19
N ILE A 131 -6.06 -8.68 -5.41
CA ILE A 131 -6.47 -10.08 -5.22
C ILE A 131 -6.95 -10.29 -3.79
N GLY A 132 -6.22 -9.78 -2.78
CA GLY A 132 -6.63 -9.83 -1.38
C GLY A 132 -8.02 -9.24 -1.17
N THR A 133 -8.31 -8.10 -1.79
CA THR A 133 -9.63 -7.45 -1.73
C THR A 133 -10.72 -8.28 -2.42
N PHE A 134 -10.42 -8.89 -3.58
CA PHE A 134 -11.37 -9.73 -4.32
C PHE A 134 -11.77 -11.01 -3.59
N THR A 135 -11.03 -11.45 -2.57
CA THR A 135 -11.43 -12.59 -1.73
C THR A 135 -12.79 -12.39 -1.04
N VAL A 136 -13.28 -11.14 -0.97
CA VAL A 136 -14.64 -10.82 -0.49
C VAL A 136 -15.74 -11.54 -1.30
N LEU A 137 -15.52 -11.75 -2.61
CA LEU A 137 -16.49 -12.43 -3.48
C LEU A 137 -16.69 -13.90 -3.11
N VAL A 138 -15.67 -14.53 -2.53
CA VAL A 138 -15.71 -15.93 -2.09
C VAL A 138 -16.16 -16.01 -0.64
N THR A 139 -15.60 -15.17 0.23
CA THR A 139 -15.87 -15.18 1.66
C THR A 139 -17.26 -14.67 2.02
N GLY A 140 -17.84 -13.76 1.22
CA GLY A 140 -19.21 -13.25 1.39
C GLY A 140 -20.27 -14.36 1.36
N PRO A 141 -20.41 -15.10 0.24
CA PRO A 141 -21.37 -16.21 0.15
C PRO A 141 -21.14 -17.32 1.19
N ILE A 142 -19.88 -17.59 1.56
CA ILE A 142 -19.53 -18.55 2.61
C ILE A 142 -20.02 -18.06 3.98
N SER A 143 -19.89 -16.74 4.24
CA SER A 143 -20.37 -16.12 5.46
C SER A 143 -21.88 -16.27 5.65
N ASP A 144 -22.64 -16.15 4.56
CA ASP A 144 -24.10 -16.29 4.60
C ASP A 144 -24.54 -17.74 4.88
N ARG A 145 -23.76 -18.73 4.44
CA ARG A 145 -24.08 -20.15 4.68
C ARG A 145 -23.69 -20.68 6.06
N ILE A 146 -22.52 -20.29 6.57
CA ILE A 146 -21.99 -20.82 7.85
C ILE A 146 -22.49 -19.99 9.06
N GLY A 147 -22.98 -18.78 8.80
CA GLY A 147 -23.44 -17.83 9.79
C GLY A 147 -22.37 -16.79 10.14
N ARG A 148 -22.78 -15.52 10.07
CA ARG A 148 -21.91 -14.32 10.14
C ARG A 148 -21.03 -14.24 11.39
N ARG A 149 -21.45 -14.76 12.54
CA ARG A 149 -20.67 -14.69 13.80
C ARG A 149 -19.50 -15.68 13.83
N ARG A 150 -19.73 -16.92 13.39
CA ARG A 150 -18.71 -18.00 13.44
C ARG A 150 -17.63 -17.78 12.39
N ILE A 151 -18.03 -17.37 11.18
CA ILE A 151 -17.08 -17.10 10.10
C ILE A 151 -16.15 -15.94 10.44
N LEU A 152 -16.66 -14.85 11.03
CA LEU A 152 -15.83 -13.70 11.43
C LEU A 152 -14.76 -14.11 12.46
N GLN A 153 -15.12 -14.95 13.43
CA GLN A 153 -14.17 -15.44 14.43
C GLN A 153 -13.11 -16.35 13.82
N ILE A 154 -13.50 -17.31 12.97
CA ILE A 154 -12.55 -18.24 12.33
C ILE A 154 -11.59 -17.49 11.40
N LEU A 155 -12.11 -16.58 10.57
CA LEU A 155 -11.33 -15.88 9.55
C LEU A 155 -10.36 -14.87 10.19
N SER A 156 -10.80 -14.14 11.22
CA SER A 156 -9.92 -13.23 11.98
C SER A 156 -8.81 -13.99 12.72
N LEU A 157 -9.13 -15.09 13.40
CA LEU A 157 -8.13 -15.90 14.09
C LEU A 157 -7.09 -16.48 13.11
N GLY A 158 -7.56 -16.97 11.95
CA GLY A 158 -6.70 -17.46 10.87
C GLY A 158 -5.75 -16.38 10.34
N LEU A 159 -6.27 -15.17 10.09
CA LEU A 159 -5.47 -14.01 9.68
C LEU A 159 -4.41 -13.61 10.72
N TYR A 160 -4.75 -13.61 12.01
CA TYR A 160 -3.77 -13.33 13.08
C TYR A 160 -2.65 -14.37 13.12
N ILE A 161 -2.95 -15.65 12.91
CA ILE A 161 -1.93 -16.71 12.86
C ILE A 161 -1.03 -16.52 11.64
N ILE A 162 -1.61 -16.29 10.46
CA ILE A 162 -0.83 -16.12 9.22
C ILE A 162 0.09 -14.89 9.32
N THR A 163 -0.45 -13.74 9.73
CA THR A 163 0.34 -12.50 9.89
C THR A 163 1.43 -12.65 10.95
N GLY A 164 1.14 -13.31 12.07
CA GLY A 164 2.15 -13.63 13.08
C GLY A 164 3.28 -14.49 12.53
N ILE A 165 2.97 -15.53 11.76
CA ILE A 165 3.98 -16.36 11.09
C ILE A 165 4.81 -15.53 10.11
N THR A 166 4.17 -14.69 9.29
CA THR A 166 4.89 -13.82 8.35
C THR A 166 5.84 -12.86 9.05
N GLN A 167 5.41 -12.23 10.15
CA GLN A 167 6.27 -11.33 10.93
C GLN A 167 7.52 -12.05 11.48
N VAL A 168 7.34 -13.27 12.00
CA VAL A 168 8.47 -14.09 12.47
C VAL A 168 9.41 -14.43 11.33
N LEU A 169 8.88 -14.88 10.18
CA LEU A 169 9.69 -15.21 9.01
C LEU A 169 10.49 -14.01 8.47
N LEU A 170 9.89 -12.82 8.43
CA LEU A 170 10.56 -11.59 7.98
C LEU A 170 11.72 -11.16 8.88
N GLN A 171 11.74 -11.56 10.16
CA GLN A 171 12.91 -11.32 11.01
C GLN A 171 14.11 -12.20 10.63
N PHE A 172 13.85 -13.40 10.09
CA PHE A 172 14.91 -14.31 9.64
C PHE A 172 15.37 -14.03 8.20
N VAL A 173 14.49 -13.50 7.36
CA VAL A 173 14.83 -13.07 6.00
C VAL A 173 15.27 -11.61 6.03
N LYS A 174 16.58 -11.36 6.11
CA LYS A 174 17.13 -10.03 5.83
C LYS A 174 16.83 -9.70 4.37
N MET A 175 15.97 -8.71 4.14
CA MET A 175 15.89 -8.10 2.81
C MET A 175 17.16 -7.27 2.63
N ASP A 176 18.11 -7.77 1.84
CA ASP A 176 19.23 -6.96 1.37
C ASP A 176 18.67 -5.88 0.43
N VAL A 177 18.25 -4.77 1.03
CA VAL A 177 18.04 -3.51 0.32
C VAL A 177 19.44 -2.96 0.12
N ASN A 178 20.04 -3.30 -1.02
CA ASN A 178 21.31 -2.72 -1.45
C ASN A 178 21.02 -1.26 -1.82
N THR A 179 21.16 -0.37 -0.84
CA THR A 179 21.21 1.09 -1.02
C THR A 179 22.56 1.50 -1.56
#